data_AF-A0A2T0THV4-F1
#
_entry.id   AF-A0A2T0THV4-F1
#
_cell.length_a   1.000
_cell.length_b   1.000
_cell.length_c   1.000
_cell.angle_alpha   90.00
_cell.angle_beta   90.00
_cell.angle_gamma   90.00
#
_symmetry.space_group_name_H-M   'P 1'
#
loop_
_entity.id
_entity.type
_entity.pdbx_description
1 polymer ?
#
loop_
_entity_poly.entity_id
_entity_poly.type
_entity_poly.pdbx_seq_one_letter_code
_entity_poly.pdbx_strand_id
1 'polypeptide(L)'
;MGVPAVVAALQGRKAIVAKLGMDAHWRGAIVVANALRDAGMDVVYLGHTLAADLVAAVEQEDPVLVGLSTLSGNHLAECDQVMTAFRAAGLDDVVVVAGGTIPPRDQVELVALGVDQVFGVGSPLAHIVEQVSALVTARQHLRVPAEAPEPHSARSVVLDYL
;
A
#
# COMPACT_ATOMS: atom_id res chain seq x y z
N MET A 1 7.91 -2.96 -18.23
CA MET A 1 7.43 -1.68 -18.83
C MET A 1 8.64 -0.79 -19.05
N GLY A 2 8.58 0.26 -19.89
CA GLY A 2 9.67 1.25 -19.89
C GLY A 2 9.69 2.04 -18.58
N VAL A 3 10.87 2.46 -18.11
CA VAL A 3 11.03 3.27 -16.87
C VAL A 3 10.04 4.46 -16.80
N PRO A 4 9.78 5.22 -17.88
CA PRO A 4 8.82 6.32 -17.84
C PRO A 4 7.38 5.88 -17.54
N ALA A 5 6.95 4.72 -18.02
CA ALA A 5 5.60 4.20 -17.79
C ALA A 5 5.40 3.72 -16.34
N VAL A 6 6.45 3.15 -15.75
CA VAL A 6 6.45 2.73 -14.33
C VAL A 6 6.29 3.94 -13.42
N VAL A 7 7.12 4.97 -13.62
CA VAL A 7 7.06 6.21 -12.83
C VAL A 7 5.70 6.90 -13.01
N ALA A 8 5.20 7.02 -14.25
CA ALA A 8 3.90 7.64 -14.51
C ALA A 8 2.75 6.93 -13.78
N ALA A 9 2.78 5.60 -13.67
CA ALA A 9 1.76 4.85 -12.96
C ALA A 9 1.79 5.11 -11.45
N LEU A 10 2.95 5.36 -10.86
CA LEU A 10 3.12 5.52 -9.40
C LEU A 10 3.12 6.99 -8.93
N GLN A 11 3.37 7.93 -9.83
CA GLN A 11 3.51 9.35 -9.54
C GLN A 11 2.34 9.91 -8.73
N GLY A 12 2.65 10.51 -7.58
CA GLY A 12 1.68 11.18 -6.71
C GLY A 12 0.71 10.25 -6.00
N ARG A 13 0.84 8.93 -6.15
CA ARG A 13 0.01 7.97 -5.42
C ARG A 13 0.57 7.71 -4.04
N LYS A 14 -0.32 7.51 -3.09
CA LYS A 14 0.06 7.27 -1.71
C LYS A 14 0.28 5.79 -1.41
N ALA A 15 1.35 5.50 -0.68
CA ALA A 15 1.62 4.19 -0.11
C ALA A 15 1.89 4.30 1.39
N ILE A 16 1.50 3.25 2.12
CA ILE A 16 1.94 3.03 3.49
C ILE A 16 2.95 1.88 3.50
N VAL A 17 4.06 2.05 4.21
CA VAL A 17 4.99 0.95 4.52
C VAL A 17 5.02 0.76 6.03
N ALA A 18 4.68 -0.44 6.47
CA ALA A 18 4.56 -0.79 7.89
C ALA A 18 5.33 -2.07 8.19
N LYS A 19 5.84 -2.17 9.42
CA LYS A 19 6.52 -3.35 9.93
C LYS A 19 5.64 -4.00 10.99
N LEU A 20 5.26 -5.25 10.74
CA LEU A 20 4.30 -5.95 11.56
C LEU A 20 4.93 -6.55 12.81
N GLY A 21 4.13 -6.61 13.88
CA GLY A 21 4.51 -7.26 15.13
C GLY A 21 5.82 -6.73 15.70
N MET A 22 6.39 -7.40 16.69
CA MET A 22 7.59 -6.96 17.41
C MET A 22 8.91 -7.09 16.62
N ASP A 23 8.83 -7.12 15.29
CA ASP A 23 9.99 -7.24 14.41
C ASP A 23 10.96 -6.06 14.64
N ALA A 24 12.22 -6.34 15.01
CA ALA A 24 13.23 -5.30 15.22
C ALA A 24 13.95 -4.87 13.92
N HIS A 25 13.67 -5.52 12.79
CA HIS A 25 14.37 -5.28 11.53
C HIS A 25 13.77 -4.11 10.76
N TRP A 26 14.55 -3.07 10.50
CA TRP A 26 14.05 -1.84 9.88
C TRP A 26 14.66 -1.55 8.51
N ARG A 27 15.81 -2.15 8.18
CA ARG A 27 16.58 -1.80 6.97
C ARG A 27 15.81 -2.06 5.68
N GLY A 28 15.21 -3.24 5.54
CA GLY A 28 14.48 -3.61 4.32
C GLY A 28 13.32 -2.67 4.04
N ALA A 29 12.49 -2.42 5.06
CA ALA A 29 11.34 -1.53 4.95
C ALA A 29 11.73 -0.09 4.55
N ILE A 30 12.80 0.47 5.15
CA ILE A 30 13.27 1.82 4.80
C ILE A 30 13.80 1.88 3.37
N VAL A 31 14.57 0.88 2.94
CA VAL A 31 15.12 0.85 1.58
C VAL A 31 14.00 0.73 0.54
N VAL A 32 12.99 -0.12 0.79
CA VAL A 32 11.82 -0.24 -0.09
C VAL A 32 10.99 1.05 -0.09
N ALA A 33 10.74 1.65 1.07
CA ALA A 33 10.02 2.92 1.16
C ALA A 33 10.72 4.02 0.34
N ASN A 34 12.05 4.10 0.39
CA ASN A 34 12.82 5.05 -0.41
C ASN A 34 12.75 4.73 -1.91
N ALA A 35 12.84 3.46 -2.31
CA ALA A 35 12.69 3.07 -3.71
C ALA A 35 11.32 3.44 -4.30
N LEU A 36 10.25 3.33 -3.51
CA LEU A 36 8.91 3.77 -3.89
C LEU A 36 8.79 5.30 -4.01
N ARG A 37 9.44 6.05 -3.10
CA ARG A 37 9.54 7.53 -3.21
C ARG A 37 10.32 7.96 -4.45
N ASP A 38 11.45 7.31 -4.73
CA ASP A 38 12.26 7.58 -5.91
C ASP A 38 11.49 7.27 -7.21
N ALA A 39 10.53 6.34 -7.14
CA ALA A 39 9.60 6.03 -8.22
C ALA A 39 8.39 6.98 -8.30
N GLY A 40 8.29 7.98 -7.42
CA GLY A 40 7.29 9.04 -7.48
C GLY A 40 6.11 8.92 -6.51
N MET A 41 6.07 7.91 -5.63
CA MET A 41 4.99 7.76 -4.65
C MET A 41 5.14 8.69 -3.45
N ASP A 42 4.02 9.12 -2.88
CA ASP A 42 3.96 9.70 -1.54
C ASP A 42 3.94 8.56 -0.50
N VAL A 43 5.05 8.35 0.21
CA VAL A 43 5.20 7.18 1.09
C VAL A 43 5.20 7.57 2.56
N VAL A 44 4.20 7.08 3.29
CA VAL A 44 4.12 7.13 4.75
C VAL A 44 4.78 5.87 5.33
N TYR A 45 5.82 6.03 6.13
CA TYR A 45 6.47 4.92 6.82
C TYR A 45 6.09 4.94 8.31
N LEU A 46 5.33 3.94 8.75
CA LEU A 46 4.78 3.88 10.12
C LEU A 46 5.72 3.21 11.13
N GLY A 47 6.75 2.51 10.67
CA GLY A 47 7.61 1.74 11.57
C GLY A 47 6.87 0.53 12.13
N HIS A 48 7.00 0.28 13.44
CA HIS A 48 6.28 -0.81 14.11
C HIS A 48 4.78 -0.50 14.17
N THR A 49 3.95 -1.44 13.72
CA THR A 49 2.51 -1.19 13.59
C THR A 49 1.71 -2.46 13.90
N LEU A 50 0.64 -2.32 14.68
CA LEU A 50 -0.36 -3.37 14.89
C LEU A 50 -1.41 -3.32 13.79
N ALA A 51 -2.12 -4.42 13.55
CA ALA A 51 -3.15 -4.48 12.50
C ALA A 51 -4.24 -3.40 12.65
N ALA A 52 -4.69 -3.12 13.89
CA ALA A 52 -5.69 -2.09 14.16
C ALA A 52 -5.19 -0.67 13.84
N ASP A 53 -3.94 -0.35 14.20
CA ASP A 53 -3.34 0.95 13.89
C ASP A 53 -3.13 1.12 12.38
N LEU A 54 -2.82 0.02 11.68
CA LEU A 54 -2.67 0.03 10.24
C LEU A 54 -4.01 0.28 9.53
N VAL A 55 -5.11 -0.31 10.00
CA VAL A 55 -6.47 0.00 9.48
C VAL A 55 -6.76 1.48 9.62
N ALA A 56 -6.58 2.06 10.81
CA ALA A 56 -6.83 3.48 11.05
C ALA A 56 -5.97 4.38 10.13
N ALA A 57 -4.70 4.02 9.92
CA ALA A 57 -3.83 4.75 9.02
C ALA A 57 -4.29 4.65 7.56
N VAL A 58 -4.75 3.48 7.10
CA VAL A 58 -5.27 3.30 5.74
C VAL A 58 -6.55 4.12 5.53
N GLU A 59 -7.47 4.14 6.50
CA GLU A 59 -8.69 4.95 6.44
C GLU A 59 -8.40 6.46 6.39
N GLN A 60 -7.37 6.92 7.11
CA GLN A 60 -6.99 8.34 7.16
C GLN A 60 -6.23 8.81 5.93
N GLU A 61 -5.32 7.98 5.44
CA GLU A 61 -4.40 8.35 4.37
C GLU A 61 -4.91 7.99 2.97
N ASP A 62 -5.89 7.08 2.85
CA ASP A 62 -6.40 6.52 1.59
C ASP A 62 -5.29 6.09 0.61
N PRO A 63 -4.38 5.20 1.03
CA PRO A 63 -3.31 4.72 0.16
C PRO A 63 -3.85 3.75 -0.90
N VAL A 64 -3.19 3.74 -2.07
CA VAL A 64 -3.43 2.69 -3.08
C VAL A 64 -2.64 1.41 -2.80
N LEU A 65 -1.62 1.50 -1.93
CA LEU A 65 -0.67 0.44 -1.64
C LEU A 65 -0.33 0.40 -0.15
N VAL A 66 -0.31 -0.80 0.42
CA VAL A 66 0.25 -1.11 1.73
C VAL A 66 1.37 -2.14 1.57
N GLY A 67 2.59 -1.77 1.96
CA GLY A 67 3.74 -2.66 2.02
C GLY A 67 3.99 -3.15 3.45
N LEU A 68 3.88 -4.46 3.66
CA LEU A 68 4.08 -5.13 4.94
C LEU A 68 5.50 -5.70 5.00
N SER A 69 6.28 -5.28 5.99
CA SER A 69 7.60 -5.83 6.28
C SER A 69 7.52 -6.78 7.48
N THR A 70 8.01 -8.01 7.31
CA THR A 70 8.05 -9.02 8.37
C THR A 70 9.29 -9.92 8.26
N LEU A 71 10.18 -9.83 9.24
CA LEU A 71 11.39 -10.64 9.38
C LEU A 71 11.41 -11.39 10.73
N SER A 72 10.28 -11.40 11.46
CA SER A 72 10.12 -12.06 12.76
C SER A 72 9.90 -13.58 12.67
N GLY A 73 9.62 -14.10 11.47
CA GLY A 73 9.20 -15.48 11.24
C GLY A 73 7.72 -15.75 11.59
N ASN A 74 6.97 -14.71 11.95
CA ASN A 74 5.55 -14.79 12.29
C ASN A 74 4.65 -14.22 11.16
N HIS A 75 5.17 -14.16 9.94
CA HIS A 75 4.56 -13.51 8.78
C HIS A 75 3.15 -14.00 8.47
N LEU A 76 2.87 -15.30 8.60
CA LEU A 76 1.52 -15.84 8.35
C LEU A 76 0.49 -15.27 9.32
N ALA A 77 0.77 -15.36 10.62
CA ALA A 77 -0.16 -14.87 11.65
C ALA A 77 -0.31 -13.34 11.59
N GLU A 78 0.80 -12.62 11.41
CA GLU A 78 0.79 -11.16 11.30
C GLU A 78 0.01 -10.67 10.07
N CYS A 79 0.24 -11.29 8.91
CA CYS A 79 -0.48 -10.92 7.69
C CYS A 79 -1.95 -11.36 7.74
N ASP A 80 -2.28 -12.53 8.30
CA ASP A 80 -3.67 -12.98 8.47
C ASP A 80 -4.48 -11.99 9.33
N GLN A 81 -3.88 -11.49 10.42
CA GLN A 81 -4.50 -10.46 11.25
C GLN A 81 -4.78 -9.18 10.47
N VAL A 82 -3.81 -8.71 9.68
CA VAL A 82 -3.97 -7.50 8.83
C VAL A 82 -5.05 -7.72 7.77
N MET A 83 -4.97 -8.81 7.01
CA MET A 83 -5.91 -9.08 5.93
C MET A 83 -7.35 -9.28 6.46
N THR A 84 -7.50 -9.91 7.62
CA THR A 84 -8.80 -10.05 8.29
C THR A 84 -9.34 -8.71 8.76
N ALA A 85 -8.49 -7.84 9.32
CA ALA A 85 -8.89 -6.50 9.73
C ALA A 85 -9.29 -5.63 8.53
N PHE A 86 -8.55 -5.72 7.41
CA PHE A 86 -8.85 -4.99 6.18
C PHE A 86 -10.18 -5.41 5.58
N ARG A 87 -10.44 -6.72 5.47
CA ARG A 87 -11.75 -7.25 5.05
C ARG A 87 -12.89 -6.76 5.94
N ALA A 88 -12.69 -6.77 7.26
CA ALA A 88 -13.71 -6.30 8.20
C ALA A 88 -14.02 -4.80 8.07
N ALA A 89 -13.03 -4.01 7.65
CA ALA A 89 -13.15 -2.57 7.40
C ALA A 89 -13.56 -2.23 5.95
N GLY A 90 -13.71 -3.22 5.06
CA GLY A 90 -14.05 -2.99 3.65
C GLY A 90 -12.91 -2.39 2.82
N LEU A 91 -11.66 -2.59 3.23
CA LEU A 91 -10.45 -2.06 2.60
C LEU A 91 -9.86 -3.02 1.54
N ASP A 92 -10.73 -3.82 0.92
CA ASP A 92 -10.35 -4.85 -0.06
C ASP A 92 -9.78 -4.28 -1.36
N ASP A 93 -9.97 -2.97 -1.58
CA ASP A 93 -9.56 -2.24 -2.77
C ASP A 93 -8.13 -1.69 -2.70
N VAL A 94 -7.45 -1.83 -1.56
CA VAL A 94 -6.03 -1.46 -1.36
C VAL A 94 -5.12 -2.61 -1.79
N VAL A 95 -4.08 -2.31 -2.59
CA VAL A 95 -3.05 -3.30 -2.94
C VAL A 95 -2.19 -3.61 -1.71
N VAL A 96 -2.04 -4.87 -1.35
CA VAL A 96 -1.22 -5.31 -0.21
C VAL A 96 -0.06 -6.16 -0.71
N VAL A 97 1.17 -5.74 -0.42
CA VAL A 97 2.38 -6.54 -0.70
C VAL A 97 3.11 -6.86 0.59
N ALA A 98 3.77 -8.01 0.66
CA ALA A 98 4.56 -8.41 1.82
C ALA A 98 6.04 -8.62 1.45
N GLY A 99 6.94 -8.38 2.40
CA GLY A 99 8.36 -8.59 2.20
C GLY A 99 9.11 -9.04 3.45
N GLY A 100 10.14 -9.87 3.26
CA GLY A 100 11.01 -10.32 4.32
C GLY A 100 11.53 -11.76 4.14
N THR A 101 11.90 -12.41 5.25
CA THR A 101 12.43 -13.78 5.25
C THR A 101 11.29 -14.79 5.25
N ILE A 102 10.64 -14.93 4.09
CA ILE A 102 9.43 -15.73 3.93
C ILE A 102 9.72 -16.97 3.08
N PRO A 103 9.59 -18.20 3.62
CA PRO A 103 9.78 -19.44 2.86
C PRO A 103 8.81 -19.55 1.67
N PRO A 104 9.19 -20.17 0.53
CA PRO A 104 8.33 -20.27 -0.65
C PRO A 104 6.94 -20.87 -0.40
N ARG A 105 6.84 -21.86 0.49
CA ARG A 105 5.56 -22.45 0.90
C ARG A 105 4.62 -21.40 1.50
N ASP A 106 5.16 -20.57 2.39
CA ASP A 106 4.39 -19.58 3.13
C ASP A 106 4.04 -18.39 2.23
N GLN A 107 4.82 -18.10 1.19
CA GLN A 107 4.46 -17.10 0.17
C GLN A 107 3.16 -17.48 -0.54
N VAL A 108 2.97 -18.76 -0.88
CA VAL A 108 1.73 -19.25 -1.51
C VAL A 108 0.55 -19.07 -0.56
N GLU A 109 0.76 -19.34 0.73
CA GLU A 109 -0.27 -19.18 1.75
C GLU A 109 -0.64 -17.72 1.98
N LEU A 110 0.34 -16.80 2.00
CA LEU A 110 0.09 -15.36 2.07
C LEU A 110 -0.73 -14.85 0.88
N VAL A 111 -0.45 -15.33 -0.33
CA VAL A 111 -1.25 -14.97 -1.51
C VAL A 111 -2.68 -15.50 -1.38
N ALA A 112 -2.86 -16.72 -0.87
CA ALA A 112 -4.19 -17.27 -0.61
C ALA A 112 -4.97 -16.48 0.47
N LEU A 113 -4.27 -15.83 1.41
CA LEU A 113 -4.87 -14.94 2.42
C LEU A 113 -5.28 -13.57 1.87
N GLY A 114 -4.87 -13.23 0.65
CA GLY A 114 -5.19 -11.98 -0.05
C GLY A 114 -4.05 -10.99 -0.19
N VAL A 115 -2.80 -11.37 0.13
CA VAL A 115 -1.62 -10.55 -0.20
C VAL A 115 -1.40 -10.62 -1.71
N ASP A 116 -1.37 -9.48 -2.40
CA ASP A 116 -1.24 -9.42 -3.86
C ASP A 116 0.12 -9.93 -4.38
N GLN A 117 1.20 -9.68 -3.63
CA GLN A 117 2.54 -10.12 -4.00
C GLN A 117 3.47 -10.23 -2.78
N VAL A 118 4.35 -11.23 -2.79
CA VAL A 118 5.38 -11.42 -1.76
C VAL A 118 6.78 -11.24 -2.36
N PHE A 119 7.66 -10.52 -1.64
CA PHE A 119 9.04 -10.26 -2.02
C PHE A 119 10.01 -10.85 -0.98
N GLY A 120 10.81 -11.83 -1.41
CA GLY A 120 11.85 -12.42 -0.55
C GLY A 120 13.00 -11.45 -0.27
N VAL A 121 13.81 -11.76 0.74
CA VAL A 121 15.07 -11.06 1.02
C VAL A 121 15.95 -11.03 -0.24
N GLY A 122 16.52 -9.87 -0.55
CA GLY A 122 17.39 -9.69 -1.72
C GLY A 122 16.67 -9.42 -3.03
N SER A 123 15.34 -9.33 -3.03
CA SER A 123 14.56 -8.91 -4.21
C SER A 123 15.09 -7.57 -4.76
N PRO A 124 15.40 -7.48 -6.07
CA PRO A 124 15.88 -6.23 -6.65
C PRO A 124 14.85 -5.12 -6.52
N LEU A 125 15.26 -3.92 -6.09
CA LEU A 125 14.33 -2.79 -5.88
C LEU A 125 13.58 -2.42 -7.15
N ALA A 126 14.25 -2.44 -8.30
CA ALA A 126 13.62 -2.21 -9.60
C ALA A 126 12.49 -3.21 -9.88
N HIS A 127 12.67 -4.48 -9.49
CA HIS A 127 11.64 -5.50 -9.64
C HIS A 127 10.45 -5.24 -8.71
N ILE A 128 10.68 -4.84 -7.46
CA ILE A 128 9.61 -4.47 -6.52
C ILE A 128 8.79 -3.32 -7.10
N VAL A 129 9.45 -2.25 -7.55
CA VAL A 129 8.79 -1.06 -8.12
C VAL A 129 8.00 -1.44 -9.39
N GLU A 130 8.54 -2.27 -10.27
CA GLU A 130 7.82 -2.74 -11.47
C GLU A 130 6.57 -3.54 -11.13
N GLN A 131 6.66 -4.49 -10.18
CA GLN A 131 5.51 -5.30 -9.78
C GLN A 131 4.45 -4.45 -9.08
N VAL A 132 4.85 -3.57 -8.18
CA VAL A 132 3.94 -2.62 -7.52
C VAL A 132 3.22 -1.74 -8.55
N SER A 133 3.95 -1.20 -9.52
CA SER A 133 3.38 -0.42 -10.63
C SER A 133 2.31 -1.22 -11.39
N ALA A 134 2.61 -2.46 -11.76
CA ALA A 134 1.65 -3.32 -12.46
C ALA A 134 0.39 -3.61 -11.64
N LEU A 135 0.53 -3.94 -10.35
CA LEU A 135 -0.59 -4.21 -9.44
C LEU A 135 -1.47 -2.98 -9.25
N VAL A 136 -0.84 -1.83 -9.00
CA VAL A 136 -1.51 -0.55 -8.75
C VAL A 136 -2.24 -0.04 -10.01
N THR A 137 -1.72 -0.32 -11.22
CA THR A 137 -2.44 -0.07 -12.48
C THR A 137 -3.62 -1.02 -12.66
N ALA A 138 -3.43 -2.32 -12.42
CA ALA A 138 -4.50 -3.31 -12.57
C ALA A 138 -5.68 -3.03 -11.63
N ARG A 139 -5.39 -2.65 -10.37
CA ARG A 139 -6.41 -2.32 -9.36
C ARG A 139 -7.18 -1.05 -9.68
N GLN A 140 -6.54 -0.05 -10.28
CA GLN A 140 -7.22 1.17 -10.69
C GLN A 140 -8.29 0.96 -11.75
N HIS A 141 -8.08 0.02 -12.66
CA HIS A 141 -9.08 -0.29 -13.67
C HIS A 141 -10.33 -0.97 -13.07
N LEU A 142 -10.23 -1.43 -11.81
CA LEU A 142 -11.33 -2.06 -11.06
C LEU A 142 -12.06 -1.07 -10.14
N ARG A 143 -11.38 0.00 -9.68
CA ARG A 143 -12.06 1.08 -8.93
C ARG A 143 -12.89 1.90 -9.92
N VAL A 144 -14.22 1.81 -9.82
CA VAL A 144 -15.09 2.86 -10.39
C VAL A 144 -14.64 4.18 -9.76
N PRO A 145 -14.31 5.22 -10.53
CA PRO A 145 -13.87 6.48 -9.94
C PRO A 145 -14.92 6.92 -8.92
N ALA A 146 -14.52 7.11 -7.67
CA ALA A 146 -15.34 7.85 -6.73
C ALA A 146 -15.65 9.19 -7.41
N GLU A 147 -16.93 9.48 -7.56
CA GLU A 147 -17.41 10.71 -8.18
C GLU A 147 -16.66 11.88 -7.54
N ALA A 148 -15.97 12.66 -8.38
CA ALA A 148 -15.19 13.79 -7.91
C ALA A 148 -16.10 14.66 -7.03
N PRO A 149 -15.64 15.16 -5.87
CA PRO A 149 -16.45 16.06 -5.08
C PRO A 149 -16.86 17.25 -5.95
N GLU A 150 -18.17 17.38 -6.16
CA GLU A 150 -18.80 18.50 -6.86
C GLU A 150 -18.12 19.80 -6.43
N PRO A 151 -17.61 20.62 -7.36
CA PRO A 151 -16.98 21.87 -7.00
C PRO A 151 -18.01 22.70 -6.25
N HIS A 152 -17.72 22.96 -4.97
CA HIS A 152 -18.55 23.78 -4.10
C HIS A 152 -19.01 25.03 -4.85
N SER A 153 -20.33 25.10 -5.07
CA SER A 153 -21.08 26.18 -5.71
C SER A 153 -20.50 27.56 -5.35
N ALA A 154 -19.65 28.08 -6.24
CA ALA A 154 -19.24 29.45 -6.20
C ALA A 154 -20.41 30.34 -6.67
N ARG A 155 -21.05 30.98 -5.68
CA ARG A 155 -21.74 32.29 -5.78
C ARG A 155 -22.96 32.42 -6.71
N SER A 156 -24.12 32.63 -6.08
CA SER A 156 -25.04 33.71 -6.46
C SER A 156 -25.57 34.43 -5.21
N VAL A 157 -24.74 35.27 -4.59
CA VAL A 157 -25.26 36.39 -3.80
C VAL A 157 -25.39 37.55 -4.76
N VAL A 158 -26.56 37.64 -5.39
CA VAL A 158 -26.95 38.75 -6.25
C VAL A 158 -27.93 39.59 -5.45
N LEU A 159 -27.50 40.82 -5.13
CA LEU A 159 -28.28 42.04 -4.92
C LEU A 159 -29.48 41.99 -3.96
N ASP A 160 -29.25 42.45 -2.73
CA ASP A 160 -30.26 43.17 -1.93
C ASP A 160 -29.63 44.48 -1.41
N TYR A 161 -29.60 45.50 -2.27
CA TYR A 161 -29.46 46.91 -1.88
C TYR A 161 -29.92 47.83 -3.04
N LEU A 162 -31.18 47.67 -3.45
CA LEU A 162 -32.00 48.72 -4.07
C LEU A 162 -33.40 48.67 -3.45
#